data_AF-A0A359IHF6-F1
#
_entry.id   AF-A0A359IHF6-F1
#
_cell.length_a   1.000
_cell.length_b   1.000
_cell.length_c   1.000
_cell.angle_alpha   90.00
_cell.angle_beta   90.00
_cell.angle_gamma   90.00
#
_symmetry.space_group_name_H-M   'P 1'
#
loop_
_entity.id
_entity.type
_entity.pdbx_description
1 polymer ?
#
loop_
_entity_poly.entity_id
_entity_poly.type
_entity_poly.pdbx_seq_one_letter_code
_entity_poly.pdbx_strand_id
1 'polypeptide(L)'
;MLYYNDKMCNELEKRVNKNVNEIIEFYIDYLEISEDIDVIFPSHLVRKEKDKCINIIYDLRDFSLDNSKHKLKPIYEYALYHIINYFQEVMKDCDENFRLDTIEDTNIIKTEYDVEMAEYVGTYDFYFEELFYDYDFLYAEKYFKYWTENPKFIEEYVRIEIDDYIELLPQDIREEYETIKKQMGKESNRQEKFIDRIENIEEYVIREINNSILRVTDNISLLEKLSEDDISDYIHNILKVQFEARGISIDRENRAGFAKKRVGEVDFYISTIYNGQYIKVAVGENKEWGKFEKQYGQLLGYMNEDTVFGFTIVINRATNICEVIENRNKIILNYKHDNKNNFKVLELKEVDNLNNVYMSVNMIPENLEVECKIYHFVINAYRPERKQMASVVRS
;
A
#
# COMPACT_ATOMS: atom_id res chain seq x y z
N MET A 1 15.64 14.70 -29.73
CA MET A 1 15.63 13.38 -30.38
C MET A 1 14.55 12.53 -29.75
N LEU A 2 13.62 12.08 -30.58
CA LEU A 2 12.56 11.13 -30.24
C LEU A 2 13.08 9.69 -30.20
N TYR A 3 14.02 9.35 -31.07
CA TYR A 3 14.64 8.03 -31.08
C TYR A 3 16.08 8.07 -30.57
N TYR A 4 16.43 7.07 -29.76
CA TYR A 4 17.77 6.87 -29.23
C TYR A 4 18.00 5.39 -28.90
N ASN A 5 19.13 4.84 -29.32
CA ASN A 5 19.49 3.44 -29.08
C ASN A 5 21.01 3.30 -28.89
N ASP A 6 21.43 3.00 -27.65
CA ASP A 6 22.85 2.84 -27.26
C ASP A 6 23.63 1.79 -28.06
N LYS A 7 22.93 0.86 -28.74
CA LYS A 7 23.55 -0.19 -29.57
C LYS A 7 23.72 0.22 -31.03
N MET A 8 23.04 1.27 -31.46
CA MET A 8 23.02 1.72 -32.84
C MET A 8 23.95 2.92 -33.03
N CYS A 9 24.57 3.05 -34.20
CA CYS A 9 25.48 4.15 -34.45
C CYS A 9 24.73 5.51 -34.57
N ASN A 10 25.36 6.59 -34.09
CA ASN A 10 24.75 7.93 -34.04
C ASN A 10 24.22 8.44 -35.40
N GLU A 11 24.76 7.96 -36.51
CA GLU A 11 24.34 8.42 -37.83
C GLU A 11 23.04 7.73 -38.28
N LEU A 12 22.83 6.47 -37.89
CA LEU A 12 21.54 5.81 -38.00
C LEU A 12 20.51 6.49 -37.09
N GLU A 13 20.89 6.89 -35.86
CA GLU A 13 19.96 7.59 -34.95
C GLU A 13 19.47 8.91 -35.52
N LYS A 14 20.39 9.71 -36.08
CA LYS A 14 20.02 10.95 -36.79
C LYS A 14 19.11 10.68 -37.97
N ARG A 15 19.34 9.58 -38.71
CA ARG A 15 18.48 9.20 -39.82
C ARG A 15 17.06 8.89 -39.37
N VAL A 16 16.92 8.09 -38.31
CA VAL A 16 15.60 7.78 -37.73
C VAL A 16 14.87 9.08 -37.36
N ASN A 17 15.53 9.96 -36.61
CA ASN A 17 14.93 11.24 -36.20
C ASN A 17 14.58 12.15 -37.39
N LYS A 18 15.40 12.16 -38.45
CA LYS A 18 15.11 12.86 -39.71
C LYS A 18 13.85 12.32 -40.38
N ASN A 19 13.72 10.99 -40.48
CA ASN A 19 12.55 10.37 -41.10
C ASN A 19 11.29 10.62 -40.27
N VAL A 20 11.39 10.56 -38.94
CA VAL A 20 10.28 10.93 -38.03
C VAL A 20 9.88 12.39 -38.24
N ASN A 21 10.84 13.30 -38.36
CA ASN A 21 10.54 14.71 -38.66
C ASN A 21 9.80 14.86 -40.01
N GLU A 22 10.25 14.17 -41.06
CA GLU A 22 9.61 14.23 -42.39
C GLU A 22 8.15 13.73 -42.35
N ILE A 23 7.89 12.66 -41.60
CA ILE A 23 6.52 12.15 -41.37
C ILE A 23 5.66 13.20 -40.65
N ILE A 24 6.20 13.87 -39.63
CA ILE A 24 5.47 14.89 -38.88
C ILE A 24 5.23 16.14 -39.74
N GLU A 25 6.24 16.61 -40.47
CA GLU A 25 6.12 17.78 -41.36
C GLU A 25 5.10 17.53 -42.47
N PHE A 26 5.05 16.32 -43.04
CA PHE A 26 4.01 15.95 -44.00
C PHE A 26 2.60 16.14 -43.42
N TYR A 27 2.41 15.76 -42.16
CA TYR A 27 1.12 15.96 -41.50
C TYR A 27 0.86 17.44 -41.17
N ILE A 28 1.88 18.21 -40.78
CA ILE A 28 1.77 19.66 -40.56
C ILE A 28 1.34 20.37 -41.84
N ASP A 29 1.94 20.05 -42.98
CA ASP A 29 1.56 20.61 -44.29
C ASP A 29 0.09 20.31 -44.62
N TYR A 30 -0.36 19.08 -44.35
CA TYR A 30 -1.77 18.71 -44.50
C TYR A 30 -2.69 19.47 -43.55
N LEU A 31 -2.26 19.64 -42.29
CA LEU A 31 -3.00 20.36 -41.26
C LEU A 31 -3.21 21.83 -41.62
N GLU A 32 -2.19 22.50 -42.17
CA GLU A 32 -2.28 23.90 -42.61
C GLU A 32 -3.29 24.12 -43.74
N ILE A 33 -3.57 23.07 -44.53
CA ILE A 33 -4.52 23.13 -45.65
C ILE A 33 -5.93 22.72 -45.22
N SER A 34 -6.06 21.61 -44.50
CA SER A 34 -7.34 20.96 -44.19
C SER A 34 -7.95 21.42 -42.87
N GLU A 35 -7.11 21.91 -41.94
CA GLU A 35 -7.43 22.11 -40.53
C GLU A 35 -8.01 20.87 -39.80
N ASP A 36 -7.90 19.68 -40.40
CA ASP A 36 -8.46 18.44 -39.90
C ASP A 36 -7.48 17.77 -38.92
N ILE A 37 -7.89 17.69 -37.66
CA ILE A 37 -7.11 17.13 -36.54
C ILE A 37 -7.77 15.86 -36.00
N ASP A 38 -9.04 15.63 -36.36
CA ASP A 38 -9.86 14.55 -35.81
C ASP A 38 -9.36 13.16 -36.24
N VAL A 39 -8.50 13.10 -37.27
CA VAL A 39 -7.82 11.88 -37.73
C VAL A 39 -6.71 11.44 -36.76
N ILE A 40 -6.11 12.38 -36.03
CA ILE A 40 -4.97 12.11 -35.14
C ILE A 40 -5.38 12.00 -33.68
N PHE A 41 -6.36 12.79 -33.25
CA PHE A 41 -6.77 12.84 -31.85
C PHE A 41 -8.23 12.42 -31.66
N PRO A 42 -8.61 11.93 -30.48
CA PRO A 42 -10.00 11.63 -30.19
C PRO A 42 -10.90 12.86 -30.35
N SER A 43 -12.07 12.69 -30.97
CA SER A 43 -12.99 13.80 -31.29
C SER A 43 -13.44 14.61 -30.07
N HIS A 44 -13.50 14.02 -28.87
CA HIS A 44 -13.80 14.78 -27.64
C HIS A 44 -12.70 15.75 -27.25
N LEU A 45 -11.44 15.39 -27.52
CA LEU A 45 -10.27 16.19 -27.21
C LEU A 45 -10.18 17.38 -28.17
N VAL A 46 -10.28 17.13 -29.49
CA VAL A 46 -10.19 18.19 -30.50
C VAL A 46 -11.27 19.24 -30.33
N ARG A 47 -12.52 18.84 -30.05
CA ARG A 47 -13.65 19.76 -29.86
C ARG A 47 -13.47 20.73 -28.69
N LYS A 48 -12.71 20.35 -27.65
CA LYS A 48 -12.55 21.15 -26.43
C LYS A 48 -11.18 21.82 -26.33
N GLU A 49 -10.15 21.20 -26.87
CA GLU A 49 -8.74 21.56 -26.67
C GLU A 49 -7.96 21.58 -28.00
N LYS A 50 -8.58 22.05 -29.10
CA LYS A 50 -7.97 22.08 -30.45
C LYS A 50 -6.54 22.63 -30.47
N ASP A 51 -6.32 23.80 -29.87
CA ASP A 51 -5.00 24.45 -29.84
C ASP A 51 -3.94 23.60 -29.14
N LYS A 52 -4.34 22.83 -28.12
CA LYS A 52 -3.45 21.89 -27.42
C LYS A 52 -3.04 20.74 -28.33
N CYS A 53 -3.97 20.16 -29.09
CA CYS A 53 -3.67 19.13 -30.08
C CYS A 53 -2.68 19.63 -31.14
N ILE A 54 -2.86 20.85 -31.63
CA ILE A 54 -1.94 21.50 -32.57
C ILE A 54 -0.54 21.65 -31.94
N ASN A 55 -0.46 22.16 -30.72
CA ASN A 55 0.81 22.33 -30.04
C ASN A 55 1.55 21.00 -29.82
N ILE A 56 0.84 19.92 -29.51
CA ILE A 56 1.45 18.58 -29.36
C ILE A 56 2.14 18.12 -30.66
N ILE A 57 1.55 18.40 -31.82
CA ILE A 57 2.15 18.06 -33.12
C ILE A 57 3.43 18.86 -33.35
N TYR A 58 3.40 20.17 -33.08
CA TYR A 58 4.58 21.03 -33.20
C TYR A 58 5.67 20.70 -32.19
N ASP A 59 5.30 20.32 -30.97
CA ASP A 59 6.23 19.80 -29.96
C ASP A 59 6.92 18.52 -30.47
N LEU A 60 6.18 17.58 -31.06
CA LEU A 60 6.76 16.35 -31.65
C LEU A 60 7.77 16.67 -32.75
N ARG A 61 7.46 17.64 -33.63
CA ARG A 61 8.42 18.14 -34.63
C ARG A 61 9.67 18.66 -33.93
N ASP A 62 9.53 19.53 -32.95
CA ASP A 62 10.68 20.13 -32.25
C ASP A 62 11.51 19.06 -31.51
N PHE A 63 10.85 18.07 -30.91
CA PHE A 63 11.50 16.92 -30.27
C PHE A 63 12.28 16.05 -31.26
N SER A 64 11.83 15.95 -32.50
CA SER A 64 12.55 15.20 -33.54
C SER A 64 13.82 15.93 -34.02
N LEU A 65 13.87 17.25 -33.89
CA LEU A 65 14.97 18.10 -34.38
C LEU A 65 16.03 18.41 -33.32
N ASP A 66 15.69 18.41 -32.04
CA ASP A 66 16.64 18.74 -30.98
C ASP A 66 17.57 17.55 -30.62
N ASN A 67 18.58 17.79 -29.78
CA ASN A 67 19.53 16.76 -29.33
C ASN A 67 19.16 16.14 -27.97
N SER A 68 18.01 16.49 -27.39
CA SER A 68 17.62 16.04 -26.05
C SER A 68 16.98 14.66 -26.14
N LYS A 69 17.17 13.79 -25.14
CA LYS A 69 16.42 12.54 -25.08
C LYS A 69 15.04 12.83 -24.49
N HIS A 70 13.99 12.66 -25.28
CA HIS A 70 12.63 12.89 -24.82
C HIS A 70 12.00 11.57 -24.38
N LYS A 71 11.43 11.57 -23.17
CA LYS A 71 10.48 10.55 -22.78
C LYS A 71 9.09 11.09 -23.09
N LEU A 72 8.42 10.48 -24.06
CA LEU A 72 7.07 10.91 -24.44
C LEU A 72 6.07 10.55 -23.35
N LYS A 73 5.09 11.43 -23.14
CA LYS A 73 3.88 11.09 -22.39
C LYS A 73 2.89 10.36 -23.32
N PRO A 74 1.94 9.59 -22.77
CA PRO A 74 0.97 8.83 -23.56
C PRO A 74 0.24 9.63 -24.64
N ILE A 75 -0.09 10.90 -24.37
CA ILE A 75 -0.76 11.76 -25.37
C ILE A 75 0.14 12.09 -26.59
N TYR A 76 1.45 12.21 -26.39
CA TYR A 76 2.41 12.42 -27.47
C TYR A 76 2.67 11.11 -28.23
N GLU A 77 2.73 9.98 -27.52
CA GLU A 77 2.84 8.64 -28.13
C GLU A 77 1.62 8.34 -29.00
N TYR A 78 0.42 8.60 -28.47
CA TYR A 78 -0.84 8.49 -29.21
C TYR A 78 -0.81 9.33 -30.49
N ALA A 79 -0.45 10.62 -30.38
CA ALA A 79 -0.37 11.51 -31.53
C ALA A 79 0.64 11.00 -32.57
N LEU A 80 1.87 10.66 -32.14
CA LEU A 80 2.92 10.18 -33.03
C LEU A 80 2.52 8.88 -33.74
N TYR A 81 1.93 7.94 -33.01
CA TYR A 81 1.41 6.68 -33.56
C TYR A 81 0.39 6.94 -34.68
N HIS A 82 -0.59 7.81 -34.42
CA HIS A 82 -1.61 8.13 -35.39
C HIS A 82 -1.08 8.94 -36.58
N ILE A 83 -0.07 9.79 -36.39
CA ILE A 83 0.59 10.52 -37.49
C ILE A 83 1.33 9.54 -38.41
N ILE A 84 2.09 8.60 -37.84
CA ILE A 84 2.79 7.57 -38.62
C ILE A 84 1.79 6.69 -39.38
N ASN A 85 0.72 6.26 -38.70
CA ASN A 85 -0.34 5.47 -39.32
C ASN A 85 -1.04 6.24 -40.45
N TYR A 86 -1.35 7.52 -40.25
CA TYR A 86 -1.93 8.37 -41.29
C TYR A 86 -0.99 8.49 -42.50
N PHE A 87 0.28 8.79 -42.26
CA PHE A 87 1.27 8.88 -43.33
C PHE A 87 1.39 7.56 -44.10
N GLN A 88 1.41 6.42 -43.41
CA GLN A 88 1.43 5.10 -44.05
C GLN A 88 0.20 4.87 -44.94
N GLU A 89 -1.00 5.17 -44.46
CA GLU A 89 -2.23 5.00 -45.23
C GLU A 89 -2.25 5.90 -46.47
N VAL A 90 -1.85 7.17 -46.34
CA VAL A 90 -1.78 8.09 -47.49
C VAL A 90 -0.72 7.65 -48.49
N MET A 91 0.45 7.20 -48.03
CA MET A 91 1.51 6.76 -48.93
C MET A 91 1.18 5.45 -49.65
N LYS A 92 0.47 4.52 -49.01
CA LYS A 92 -0.06 3.32 -49.69
C LYS A 92 -0.91 3.67 -50.91
N ASP A 93 -1.75 4.70 -50.78
CA ASP A 93 -2.60 5.18 -51.88
C ASP A 93 -1.84 5.98 -52.95
N CYS A 94 -0.69 6.57 -52.61
CA CYS A 94 0.12 7.36 -53.55
C CYS A 94 1.17 6.52 -54.29
N ASP A 95 1.89 5.65 -53.59
CA ASP A 95 2.93 4.76 -54.11
C ASP A 95 3.14 3.58 -53.14
N GLU A 96 2.67 2.40 -53.52
CA GLU A 96 2.82 1.16 -52.73
C GLU A 96 4.29 0.78 -52.45
N ASN A 97 5.24 1.32 -53.22
CA ASN A 97 6.68 1.07 -53.03
C ASN A 97 7.39 2.20 -52.28
N PHE A 98 6.68 3.23 -51.82
CA PHE A 98 7.28 4.30 -51.03
C PHE A 98 8.00 3.71 -49.82
N ARG A 99 9.26 4.11 -49.66
CA ARG A 99 10.08 3.78 -48.48
C ARG A 99 10.64 5.05 -47.91
N LEU A 100 10.71 5.09 -46.59
CA LEU A 100 11.42 6.14 -45.90
C LEU A 100 12.91 6.02 -46.20
N ASP A 101 13.59 7.15 -46.05
CA ASP A 101 14.99 7.34 -46.35
C ASP A 101 15.87 6.30 -45.62
N THR A 102 16.59 5.47 -46.37
CA THR A 102 17.53 4.46 -45.83
C THR A 102 18.98 4.99 -45.78
N ILE A 103 19.88 4.24 -45.15
CA ILE A 103 21.32 4.49 -45.23
C ILE A 103 21.96 3.42 -46.12
N GLU A 104 22.40 3.83 -47.32
CA GLU A 104 23.12 2.96 -48.26
C GLU A 104 24.64 2.95 -48.02
N ASP A 105 25.17 3.91 -47.25
CA ASP A 105 26.62 4.04 -47.03
C ASP A 105 27.12 3.05 -45.97
N THR A 106 27.66 1.93 -46.46
CA THR A 106 28.26 0.87 -45.67
C THR A 106 29.45 1.29 -44.79
N ASN A 107 30.03 2.48 -44.99
CA ASN A 107 31.12 2.99 -44.15
C ASN A 107 30.65 3.51 -42.78
N ILE A 108 29.33 3.70 -42.60
CA ILE A 108 28.70 4.16 -41.36
C ILE A 108 28.36 2.99 -40.42
N ILE A 109 28.25 1.80 -41.00
CA ILE A 109 27.88 0.54 -40.35
C ILE A 109 29.09 -0.01 -39.59
N LYS A 110 28.99 -0.09 -38.26
CA LYS A 110 30.10 -0.51 -37.40
C LYS A 110 29.94 -1.94 -36.88
N THR A 111 28.73 -2.48 -36.93
CA THR A 111 28.36 -3.78 -36.35
C THR A 111 27.36 -4.52 -37.23
N GLU A 112 27.20 -5.83 -37.03
CA GLU A 112 26.13 -6.62 -37.69
C GLU A 112 24.73 -6.08 -37.33
N TYR A 113 24.55 -5.54 -36.12
CA TYR A 113 23.32 -4.88 -35.70
C TYR A 113 23.03 -3.61 -36.49
N ASP A 114 24.06 -2.78 -36.76
CA ASP A 114 23.90 -1.59 -37.61
C ASP A 114 23.49 -1.95 -39.05
N VAL A 115 23.93 -3.11 -39.57
CA VAL A 115 23.52 -3.59 -40.91
C VAL A 115 22.02 -3.87 -40.92
N GLU A 116 21.55 -4.67 -39.95
CA GLU A 116 20.16 -5.07 -39.83
C GLU A 116 19.25 -3.85 -39.67
N MET A 117 19.62 -2.90 -38.80
CA MET A 117 18.86 -1.68 -38.59
C MET A 117 18.87 -0.75 -39.81
N ALA A 118 19.97 -0.68 -40.57
CA ALA A 118 20.05 0.15 -41.78
C ALA A 118 19.11 -0.33 -42.90
N GLU A 119 18.86 -1.64 -43.00
CA GLU A 119 17.87 -2.19 -43.92
C GLU A 119 16.44 -1.98 -43.42
N TYR A 120 16.26 -2.02 -42.09
CA TYR A 120 14.94 -1.96 -41.47
C TYR A 120 14.38 -0.54 -41.33
N VAL A 121 15.23 0.47 -41.14
CA VAL A 121 14.85 1.88 -40.90
C VAL A 121 13.97 2.51 -41.99
N GLY A 122 13.97 1.97 -43.21
CA GLY A 122 13.10 2.45 -44.28
C GLY A 122 11.65 1.96 -44.21
N THR A 123 11.34 1.06 -43.28
CA THR A 123 10.03 0.39 -43.16
C THR A 123 9.17 1.03 -42.07
N TYR A 124 7.85 0.95 -42.21
CA TYR A 124 6.92 1.40 -41.15
C TYR A 124 7.02 0.56 -39.88
N ASP A 125 7.23 -0.74 -40.03
CA ASP A 125 7.35 -1.68 -38.92
C ASP A 125 8.48 -1.26 -37.96
N PHE A 126 9.61 -0.77 -38.49
CA PHE A 126 10.67 -0.19 -37.68
C PHE A 126 10.15 0.87 -36.72
N TYR A 127 9.38 1.85 -37.20
CA TYR A 127 8.94 2.96 -36.35
C TYR A 127 7.91 2.51 -35.31
N PHE A 128 7.06 1.54 -35.65
CA PHE A 128 6.12 0.97 -34.70
C PHE A 128 6.85 0.14 -33.62
N GLU A 129 7.87 -0.63 -33.98
CA GLU A 129 8.61 -1.46 -33.03
C GLU A 129 9.63 -0.68 -32.20
N GLU A 130 10.22 0.37 -32.74
CA GLU A 130 11.38 1.05 -32.16
C GLU A 130 11.07 2.39 -31.48
N LEU A 131 9.97 3.08 -31.87
CA LEU A 131 9.60 4.35 -31.22
C LEU A 131 8.73 4.18 -29.98
N PHE A 132 8.08 3.02 -29.84
CA PHE A 132 7.11 2.77 -28.77
C PHE A 132 7.57 1.60 -27.93
N TYR A 133 7.63 1.79 -26.61
CA TYR A 133 7.98 0.72 -25.68
C TYR A 133 6.85 -0.32 -25.57
N ASP A 134 5.61 0.18 -25.60
CA ASP A 134 4.37 -0.57 -25.63
C ASP A 134 3.29 0.23 -26.38
N TYR A 135 2.05 -0.28 -26.38
CA TYR A 135 0.90 0.37 -27.03
C TYR A 135 -0.19 0.73 -26.03
N ASP A 136 0.18 0.97 -24.77
CA ASP A 136 -0.78 1.17 -23.69
C ASP A 136 -1.61 2.44 -23.88
N PHE A 137 -1.04 3.46 -24.53
CA PHE A 137 -1.72 4.71 -24.86
C PHE A 137 -2.98 4.50 -25.73
N LEU A 138 -3.08 3.41 -26.47
CA LEU A 138 -4.29 3.07 -27.25
C LEU A 138 -5.45 2.53 -26.38
N TYR A 139 -5.19 2.19 -25.13
CA TYR A 139 -6.14 1.53 -24.23
C TYR A 139 -6.46 2.36 -22.98
N ALA A 140 -6.23 3.68 -23.02
CA ALA A 140 -6.45 4.59 -21.89
C ALA A 140 -7.82 4.40 -21.19
N GLU A 141 -8.91 4.28 -21.95
CA GLU A 141 -10.26 4.05 -21.38
C GLU A 141 -10.38 2.71 -20.64
N LYS A 142 -9.74 1.67 -21.18
CA LYS A 142 -9.74 0.33 -20.60
C LYS A 142 -8.93 0.31 -19.30
N TYR A 143 -7.79 0.98 -19.28
CA TYR A 143 -6.98 1.15 -18.07
C TYR A 143 -7.69 1.97 -17.02
N PHE A 144 -8.37 3.05 -17.41
CA PHE A 144 -9.20 3.81 -16.47
C PHE A 144 -10.29 2.92 -15.87
N LYS A 145 -11.02 2.16 -16.68
CA LYS A 145 -12.04 1.22 -16.18
C LYS A 145 -11.46 0.23 -15.18
N TYR A 146 -10.36 -0.44 -15.51
CA TYR A 146 -9.71 -1.37 -14.59
C TYR A 146 -9.17 -0.70 -13.34
N TRP A 147 -8.68 0.53 -13.46
CA TRP A 147 -8.25 1.33 -12.33
C TRP A 147 -9.43 1.65 -11.39
N THR A 148 -10.61 2.00 -11.93
CA THR A 148 -11.80 2.23 -11.08
C THR A 148 -12.29 0.97 -10.36
N GLU A 149 -12.14 -0.21 -10.98
CA GLU A 149 -12.55 -1.50 -10.39
C GLU A 149 -11.51 -2.04 -9.39
N ASN A 150 -10.21 -1.88 -9.67
CA ASN A 150 -9.11 -2.35 -8.84
C ASN A 150 -7.81 -1.55 -9.11
N PRO A 151 -7.60 -0.40 -8.43
CA PRO A 151 -6.43 0.47 -8.66
C PRO A 151 -5.09 -0.27 -8.47
N LYS A 152 -5.02 -1.15 -7.47
CA LYS A 152 -3.82 -1.96 -7.17
C LYS A 152 -3.42 -2.88 -8.31
N PHE A 153 -4.38 -3.39 -9.07
CA PHE A 153 -4.07 -4.21 -10.24
C PHE A 153 -3.29 -3.39 -11.28
N ILE A 154 -3.72 -2.15 -11.52
CA ILE A 154 -3.06 -1.25 -12.46
C ILE A 154 -1.68 -0.81 -11.96
N GLU A 155 -1.57 -0.43 -10.68
CA GLU A 155 -0.31 0.04 -10.09
C GLU A 155 0.73 -1.09 -9.91
N GLU A 156 0.33 -2.25 -9.37
CA GLU A 156 1.28 -3.30 -8.95
C GLU A 156 1.57 -4.32 -10.07
N TYR A 157 0.60 -4.58 -10.96
CA TYR A 157 0.71 -5.66 -11.97
C TYR A 157 0.85 -5.14 -13.40
N VAL A 158 0.07 -4.13 -13.77
CA VAL A 158 0.18 -3.51 -15.11
C VAL A 158 1.30 -2.46 -15.14
N ARG A 159 1.59 -1.82 -13.98
CA ARG A 159 2.64 -0.82 -13.77
C ARG A 159 2.47 0.44 -14.63
N ILE A 160 1.22 0.84 -14.84
CA ILE A 160 0.85 2.06 -15.55
C ILE A 160 0.53 3.15 -14.53
N GLU A 161 1.11 4.34 -14.73
CA GLU A 161 0.73 5.55 -13.99
C GLU A 161 -0.50 6.18 -14.66
N ILE A 162 -1.68 5.98 -14.08
CA ILE A 162 -2.95 6.38 -14.72
C ILE A 162 -3.03 7.91 -14.94
N ASP A 163 -2.34 8.68 -14.10
CA ASP A 163 -2.25 10.14 -14.19
C ASP A 163 -1.76 10.62 -15.56
N ASP A 164 -0.85 9.86 -16.18
CA ASP A 164 -0.27 10.19 -17.49
C ASP A 164 -1.26 9.99 -18.65
N TYR A 165 -2.36 9.25 -18.44
CA TYR A 165 -3.32 8.86 -19.47
C TYR A 165 -4.62 9.68 -19.42
N ILE A 166 -4.84 10.46 -18.36
CA ILE A 166 -6.07 11.24 -18.14
C ILE A 166 -6.36 12.21 -19.29
N GLU A 167 -5.30 12.74 -19.91
CA GLU A 167 -5.43 13.66 -21.03
C GLU A 167 -6.02 13.00 -22.30
N LEU A 168 -5.99 11.67 -22.42
CA LEU A 168 -6.63 10.96 -23.53
C LEU A 168 -8.14 10.72 -23.29
N LEU A 169 -8.59 10.80 -22.04
CA LEU A 169 -9.97 10.44 -21.66
C LEU A 169 -11.00 11.56 -21.97
N PRO A 170 -12.27 11.19 -22.22
CA PRO A 170 -13.38 12.14 -22.30
C PRO A 170 -13.59 12.93 -21.00
N GLN A 171 -14.20 14.12 -21.09
CA GLN A 171 -14.35 15.03 -19.95
C GLN A 171 -15.13 14.42 -18.77
N ASP A 172 -16.23 13.72 -19.04
CA ASP A 172 -17.04 13.05 -18.03
C ASP A 172 -16.22 12.00 -17.28
N ILE A 173 -15.38 11.27 -17.99
CA ILE A 173 -14.44 10.30 -17.41
C ILE A 173 -13.32 11.00 -16.63
N ARG A 174 -12.79 12.13 -17.11
CA ARG A 174 -11.82 12.95 -16.35
C ARG A 174 -12.44 13.49 -15.06
N GLU A 175 -13.71 13.90 -15.10
CA GLU A 175 -14.43 14.38 -13.92
C GLU A 175 -14.70 13.25 -12.91
N GLU A 176 -15.05 12.06 -13.40
CA GLU A 176 -15.17 10.85 -12.60
C GLU A 176 -13.83 10.49 -11.96
N TYR A 177 -12.75 10.46 -12.74
CA TYR A 177 -11.39 10.28 -12.27
C TYR A 177 -11.03 11.29 -11.18
N GLU A 178 -11.25 12.59 -11.39
CA GLU A 178 -10.98 13.63 -10.39
C GLU A 178 -11.81 13.46 -9.13
N THR A 179 -13.05 12.99 -9.27
CA THR A 179 -13.93 12.68 -8.14
C THR A 179 -13.40 11.50 -7.35
N ILE A 180 -13.02 10.42 -8.04
CA ILE A 180 -12.42 9.22 -7.45
C ILE A 180 -11.07 9.58 -6.85
N LYS A 181 -10.18 10.33 -7.51
CA LYS A 181 -8.89 10.80 -7.00
C LYS A 181 -9.03 11.75 -5.82
N LYS A 182 -10.11 12.53 -5.71
CA LYS A 182 -10.40 13.35 -4.51
C LYS A 182 -10.94 12.51 -3.36
N GLN A 183 -11.73 11.48 -3.65
CA GLN A 183 -12.16 10.50 -2.65
C GLN A 183 -10.96 9.65 -2.18
N MET A 184 -10.20 9.13 -3.12
CA MET A 184 -8.92 8.47 -2.92
C MET A 184 -7.91 9.39 -2.30
N GLY A 185 -7.81 10.69 -2.57
CA GLY A 185 -6.88 11.62 -1.90
C GLY A 185 -7.26 11.91 -0.45
N LYS A 186 -8.56 11.79 -0.12
CA LYS A 186 -9.03 11.67 1.28
C LYS A 186 -8.72 10.27 1.87
N GLU A 187 -8.45 9.27 1.03
CA GLU A 187 -7.97 7.92 1.36
C GLU A 187 -6.45 7.67 1.15
N SER A 188 -5.68 8.55 0.51
CA SER A 188 -4.24 8.44 0.25
C SER A 188 -3.49 9.12 1.38
N ASN A 189 -4.12 10.14 2.00
CA ASN A 189 -3.93 10.48 3.41
C ASN A 189 -4.19 9.29 4.38
N ARG A 190 -4.74 8.16 3.90
CA ARG A 190 -4.89 6.90 4.65
C ARG A 190 -3.92 5.79 4.20
N GLN A 191 -3.30 5.89 3.02
CA GLN A 191 -2.36 4.90 2.45
C GLN A 191 -0.88 5.15 2.82
N GLU A 192 -0.39 6.41 2.86
CA GLU A 192 0.90 6.68 3.53
C GLU A 192 0.79 6.45 5.04
N LYS A 193 -0.42 6.58 5.59
CA LYS A 193 -0.76 6.09 6.94
C LYS A 193 -0.90 4.57 7.01
N PHE A 194 -0.67 3.76 5.97
CA PHE A 194 -1.09 2.35 5.96
C PHE A 194 -0.07 1.37 6.56
N ILE A 195 1.21 1.53 6.24
CA ILE A 195 2.31 0.88 6.99
C ILE A 195 2.32 1.42 8.42
N ASP A 196 2.13 2.74 8.52
CA ASP A 196 1.83 3.44 9.76
C ASP A 196 0.54 2.96 10.44
N ARG A 197 -0.44 2.31 9.79
CA ARG A 197 -1.75 1.94 10.38
C ARG A 197 -1.76 0.54 10.93
N ILE A 198 -0.90 -0.36 10.47
CA ILE A 198 -0.74 -1.66 11.13
C ILE A 198 0.22 -1.50 12.32
N GLU A 199 1.24 -0.62 12.22
CA GLU A 199 1.99 -0.17 13.40
C GLU A 199 1.12 0.70 14.34
N ASN A 200 0.22 1.53 13.81
CA ASN A 200 -0.70 2.34 14.62
C ASN A 200 -1.96 1.58 15.03
N ILE A 201 -2.38 0.46 14.41
CA ILE A 201 -3.50 -0.34 14.95
C ILE A 201 -3.02 -1.04 16.21
N GLU A 202 -1.79 -1.54 16.20
CA GLU A 202 -1.11 -2.03 17.40
C GLU A 202 -1.06 -0.91 18.46
N GLU A 203 -0.44 0.24 18.17
CA GLU A 203 -0.34 1.36 19.11
C GLU A 203 -1.72 1.88 19.58
N TYR A 204 -2.68 1.98 18.67
CA TYR A 204 -4.05 2.42 18.95
C TYR A 204 -4.76 1.44 19.87
N VAL A 205 -4.73 0.14 19.57
CA VAL A 205 -5.37 -0.89 20.39
C VAL A 205 -4.72 -0.93 21.77
N ILE A 206 -3.39 -0.87 21.87
CA ILE A 206 -2.65 -0.79 23.14
C ILE A 206 -3.07 0.44 23.94
N ARG A 207 -3.12 1.61 23.29
CA ARG A 207 -3.53 2.86 23.92
C ARG A 207 -4.97 2.80 24.42
N GLU A 208 -5.90 2.25 23.63
CA GLU A 208 -7.29 2.13 24.05
C GLU A 208 -7.49 1.08 25.15
N ILE A 209 -6.73 -0.02 25.16
CA ILE A 209 -6.68 -0.97 26.28
C ILE A 209 -6.20 -0.24 27.55
N ASN A 210 -5.10 0.51 27.46
CA ASN A 210 -4.59 1.29 28.58
C ASN A 210 -5.61 2.33 29.07
N ASN A 211 -6.25 3.07 28.17
CA ASN A 211 -7.29 4.04 28.50
C ASN A 211 -8.49 3.38 29.18
N SER A 212 -8.90 2.19 28.71
CA SER A 212 -9.98 1.41 29.31
C SER A 212 -9.62 0.96 30.72
N ILE A 213 -8.39 0.50 30.93
CA ILE A 213 -7.85 0.17 32.25
C ILE A 213 -7.84 1.39 33.16
N LEU A 214 -7.37 2.54 32.68
CA LEU A 214 -7.35 3.78 33.47
C LEU A 214 -8.76 4.17 33.95
N ARG A 215 -9.75 4.15 33.04
CA ARG A 215 -11.17 4.42 33.36
C ARG A 215 -11.74 3.45 34.39
N VAL A 216 -11.37 2.18 34.30
CA VAL A 216 -11.76 1.15 35.28
C VAL A 216 -11.12 1.46 36.64
N THR A 217 -9.84 1.84 36.66
CA THR A 217 -9.10 2.17 37.89
C THR A 217 -9.54 3.46 38.56
N ASP A 218 -10.22 4.39 37.85
CA ASP A 218 -10.82 5.57 38.48
C ASP A 218 -11.91 5.20 39.49
N ASN A 219 -12.53 4.02 39.34
CA ASN A 219 -13.55 3.52 40.26
C ASN A 219 -13.03 2.32 41.08
N ILE A 220 -12.01 2.56 41.90
CA ILE A 220 -11.37 1.53 42.76
C ILE A 220 -12.40 0.79 43.64
N SER A 221 -13.43 1.50 44.13
CA SER A 221 -14.46 0.89 44.98
C SER A 221 -15.33 -0.14 44.26
N LEU A 222 -15.47 0.00 42.94
CA LEU A 222 -16.15 -0.96 42.07
C LEU A 222 -15.24 -2.17 41.81
N LEU A 223 -13.97 -1.93 41.48
CA LEU A 223 -12.96 -2.96 41.20
C LEU A 223 -12.76 -4.01 42.31
N GLU A 224 -12.99 -3.63 43.56
CA GLU A 224 -12.89 -4.56 44.70
C GLU A 224 -14.03 -5.56 44.78
N LYS A 225 -15.16 -5.26 44.13
CA LYS A 225 -16.39 -6.06 44.20
C LYS A 225 -16.62 -6.89 42.94
N LEU A 226 -16.08 -6.43 41.81
CA LEU A 226 -16.22 -7.11 40.52
C LEU A 226 -15.35 -8.36 40.46
N SER A 227 -15.90 -9.43 39.87
CA SER A 227 -15.15 -10.64 39.52
C SER A 227 -14.17 -10.39 38.38
N GLU A 228 -13.32 -11.38 38.08
CA GLU A 228 -12.43 -11.36 36.91
C GLU A 228 -13.24 -11.15 35.62
N ASP A 229 -14.34 -11.88 35.45
CA ASP A 229 -15.20 -11.82 34.27
C ASP A 229 -15.94 -10.48 34.16
N ASP A 230 -16.43 -9.93 35.28
CA ASP A 230 -17.09 -8.62 35.30
C ASP A 230 -16.14 -7.50 34.84
N ILE A 231 -14.87 -7.58 35.23
CA ILE A 231 -13.83 -6.62 34.81
C ILE A 231 -13.56 -6.79 33.32
N SER A 232 -13.48 -8.02 32.82
CA SER A 232 -13.30 -8.30 31.40
C SER A 232 -14.44 -7.74 30.55
N ASP A 233 -15.69 -7.99 30.96
CA ASP A 233 -16.88 -7.51 30.26
C ASP A 233 -16.94 -5.99 30.25
N TYR A 234 -16.55 -5.35 31.36
CA TYR A 234 -16.50 -3.89 31.42
C TYR A 234 -15.46 -3.30 30.46
N ILE A 235 -14.26 -3.88 30.42
CA ILE A 235 -13.20 -3.47 29.47
C ILE A 235 -13.66 -3.72 28.03
N HIS A 236 -14.22 -4.89 27.75
CA HIS A 236 -14.76 -5.25 26.44
C HIS A 236 -15.79 -4.23 25.97
N ASN A 237 -16.75 -3.83 26.81
CA ASN A 237 -17.80 -2.91 26.43
C ASN A 237 -17.26 -1.51 26.10
N ILE A 238 -16.24 -1.05 26.83
CA ILE A 238 -15.56 0.22 26.50
C ILE A 238 -14.85 0.10 25.15
N LEU A 239 -14.03 -0.95 24.99
CA LEU A 239 -13.25 -1.16 23.77
C LEU A 239 -14.15 -1.34 22.55
N LYS A 240 -15.25 -2.09 22.66
CA LYS A 240 -16.20 -2.32 21.58
C LYS A 240 -16.70 -1.02 20.98
N VAL A 241 -17.15 -0.09 21.81
CA VAL A 241 -17.62 1.24 21.34
C VAL A 241 -16.49 2.02 20.65
N GLN A 242 -15.26 1.94 21.18
CA GLN A 242 -14.09 2.63 20.60
C GLN A 242 -13.61 2.01 19.28
N PHE A 243 -13.80 0.72 19.13
CA PHE A 243 -13.32 -0.09 18.01
C PHE A 243 -14.30 -0.11 16.85
N GLU A 244 -15.61 -0.13 17.11
CA GLU A 244 -16.66 -0.05 16.08
C GLU A 244 -16.48 1.19 15.19
N ALA A 245 -16.15 2.34 15.78
CA ALA A 245 -15.91 3.58 15.05
C ALA A 245 -14.72 3.52 14.07
N ARG A 246 -13.86 2.51 14.18
CA ARG A 246 -12.68 2.28 13.33
C ARG A 246 -12.73 0.96 12.55
N GLY A 247 -13.88 0.27 12.53
CA GLY A 247 -14.00 -1.01 11.84
C GLY A 247 -13.16 -2.13 12.47
N ILE A 248 -12.86 -2.00 13.77
CA ILE A 248 -12.21 -3.04 14.56
C ILE A 248 -13.32 -3.78 15.32
N SER A 249 -13.28 -5.10 15.29
CA SER A 249 -14.18 -5.97 16.03
C SER A 249 -13.45 -6.52 17.24
N ILE A 250 -14.16 -6.64 18.36
CA ILE A 250 -13.70 -7.31 19.56
C ILE A 250 -14.79 -8.26 20.03
N ASP A 251 -14.40 -9.50 20.28
CA ASP A 251 -15.27 -10.57 20.75
C ASP A 251 -14.72 -11.14 22.06
N ARG A 252 -15.62 -11.48 22.98
CA ARG A 252 -15.33 -12.31 24.17
C ARG A 252 -15.52 -13.78 23.80
N GLU A 253 -14.75 -14.66 24.46
CA GLU A 253 -14.96 -16.12 24.42
C GLU A 253 -14.96 -16.72 23.01
N ASN A 254 -14.19 -16.11 22.10
CA ASN A 254 -14.11 -16.59 20.73
C ASN A 254 -13.28 -17.88 20.68
N ARG A 255 -13.71 -18.82 19.84
CA ARG A 255 -13.07 -20.14 19.70
C ARG A 255 -11.79 -19.98 18.87
N ALA A 256 -10.63 -19.91 19.53
CA ALA A 256 -9.33 -19.83 18.84
C ALA A 256 -8.29 -20.80 19.45
N GLY A 257 -7.45 -21.39 18.60
CA GLY A 257 -6.27 -22.17 18.99
C GLY A 257 -6.42 -23.69 19.09
N PHE A 258 -5.29 -24.35 19.39
CA PHE A 258 -5.05 -25.81 19.27
C PHE A 258 -5.39 -26.64 20.53
N ALA A 259 -6.26 -26.16 21.42
CA ALA A 259 -6.51 -26.81 22.70
C ALA A 259 -7.17 -28.21 22.58
N LYS A 260 -6.58 -29.23 23.22
CA LYS A 260 -6.99 -30.65 23.13
C LYS A 260 -8.32 -31.03 23.81
N LYS A 261 -8.98 -30.13 24.57
CA LYS A 261 -10.25 -30.42 25.25
C LYS A 261 -11.18 -29.19 25.24
N ARG A 262 -12.06 -29.15 24.24
CA ARG A 262 -12.91 -28.00 23.84
C ARG A 262 -12.04 -26.84 23.37
N VAL A 263 -12.37 -26.27 22.22
CA VAL A 263 -11.62 -25.14 21.63
C VAL A 263 -11.56 -24.06 22.70
N GLY A 264 -10.35 -23.66 23.10
CA GLY A 264 -10.16 -22.72 24.20
C GLY A 264 -10.82 -21.39 23.87
N GLU A 265 -11.54 -20.84 24.86
CA GLU A 265 -12.16 -19.52 24.77
C GLU A 265 -11.07 -18.51 25.16
N VAL A 266 -10.78 -17.57 24.25
CA VAL A 266 -9.87 -16.47 24.52
C VAL A 266 -10.66 -15.35 25.18
N ASP A 267 -10.12 -14.75 26.25
CA ASP A 267 -10.81 -13.68 26.97
C ASP A 267 -11.10 -12.47 26.07
N PHE A 268 -10.18 -12.11 25.18
CA PHE A 268 -10.36 -11.05 24.18
C PHE A 268 -9.83 -11.48 22.81
N TYR A 269 -10.67 -11.38 21.79
CA TYR A 269 -10.29 -11.62 20.41
C TYR A 269 -10.56 -10.36 19.58
N ILE A 270 -9.51 -9.76 19.02
CA ILE A 270 -9.59 -8.51 18.25
C ILE A 270 -9.25 -8.79 16.80
N SER A 271 -10.13 -8.39 15.89
CA SER A 271 -9.96 -8.56 14.45
C SER A 271 -10.45 -7.37 13.65
N THR A 272 -10.06 -7.32 12.37
CA THR A 272 -10.60 -6.35 11.41
C THR A 272 -10.70 -6.99 10.03
N ILE A 273 -11.53 -6.40 9.17
CA ILE A 273 -11.60 -6.75 7.75
C ILE A 273 -10.97 -5.62 6.97
N TYR A 274 -9.96 -5.93 6.17
CA TYR A 274 -9.27 -4.98 5.32
C TYR A 274 -9.16 -5.52 3.89
N ASN A 275 -9.63 -4.74 2.91
CA ASN A 275 -9.68 -5.16 1.50
C ASN A 275 -10.32 -6.55 1.29
N GLY A 276 -11.36 -6.86 2.07
CA GLY A 276 -12.02 -8.17 2.04
C GLY A 276 -11.25 -9.31 2.73
N GLN A 277 -10.05 -9.06 3.23
CA GLN A 277 -9.25 -10.01 4.00
C GLN A 277 -9.50 -9.84 5.49
N TYR A 278 -9.66 -10.97 6.18
CA TYR A 278 -9.74 -11.04 7.63
C TYR A 278 -8.34 -10.97 8.25
N ILE A 279 -8.17 -10.09 9.24
CA ILE A 279 -6.91 -9.90 9.97
C ILE A 279 -7.15 -10.14 11.45
N LYS A 280 -6.40 -11.07 12.04
CA LYS A 280 -6.36 -11.31 13.49
C LYS A 280 -5.38 -10.33 14.14
N VAL A 281 -5.92 -9.22 14.64
CA VAL A 281 -5.13 -8.12 15.20
C VAL A 281 -4.50 -8.54 16.53
N ALA A 282 -5.31 -8.94 17.51
CA ALA A 282 -4.77 -9.30 18.81
C ALA A 282 -5.58 -10.34 19.54
N VAL A 283 -4.91 -11.08 20.41
CA VAL A 283 -5.53 -11.94 21.41
C VAL A 283 -5.10 -11.51 22.81
N GLY A 284 -6.05 -11.53 23.73
CA GLY A 284 -5.85 -11.08 25.10
C GLY A 284 -6.33 -12.10 26.10
N GLU A 285 -5.58 -12.23 27.19
CA GLU A 285 -5.94 -13.02 28.36
C GLU A 285 -5.91 -12.14 29.60
N ASN A 286 -6.85 -12.33 30.52
CA ASN A 286 -6.85 -11.63 31.80
C ASN A 286 -6.97 -12.60 32.98
N LYS A 287 -6.20 -12.36 34.03
CA LYS A 287 -6.23 -13.18 35.25
C LYS A 287 -5.90 -12.35 36.49
N GLU A 288 -6.38 -12.81 37.64
CA GLU A 288 -5.90 -12.34 38.94
C GLU A 288 -4.39 -12.55 39.13
N TRP A 289 -3.76 -11.62 39.84
CA TRP A 289 -2.38 -11.77 40.30
C TRP A 289 -2.20 -13.08 41.10
N GLY A 290 -1.08 -13.76 40.87
CA GLY A 290 -0.83 -15.12 41.35
C GLY A 290 -1.17 -16.23 40.34
N LYS A 291 -1.92 -15.93 39.27
CA LYS A 291 -2.20 -16.87 38.16
C LYS A 291 -1.49 -16.52 36.85
N PHE A 292 -0.59 -15.53 36.87
CA PHE A 292 0.04 -14.97 35.67
C PHE A 292 0.82 -15.99 34.83
N GLU A 293 1.56 -16.93 35.44
CA GLU A 293 2.30 -17.95 34.67
C GLU A 293 1.37 -18.81 33.81
N LYS A 294 0.19 -19.17 34.36
CA LYS A 294 -0.84 -19.90 33.62
C LYS A 294 -1.45 -19.03 32.52
N GLN A 295 -1.77 -17.77 32.82
CA GLN A 295 -2.28 -16.78 31.86
C GLN A 295 -1.35 -16.64 30.66
N TYR A 296 -0.06 -16.46 30.91
CA TYR A 296 0.95 -16.27 29.88
C TYR A 296 1.09 -17.52 28.99
N GLY A 297 1.07 -18.72 29.60
CA GLY A 297 1.04 -19.98 28.85
C GLY A 297 -0.21 -20.16 27.99
N GLN A 298 -1.38 -19.77 28.48
CA GLN A 298 -2.62 -19.82 27.69
C GLN A 298 -2.53 -18.88 26.49
N LEU A 299 -2.10 -17.63 26.71
CA LEU A 299 -1.93 -16.65 25.64
C LEU A 299 -0.99 -17.17 24.54
N LEU A 300 0.20 -17.67 24.92
CA LEU A 300 1.15 -18.24 23.96
C LEU A 300 0.55 -19.40 23.13
N GLY A 301 -0.35 -20.20 23.73
CA GLY A 301 -1.04 -21.28 23.02
C GLY A 301 -2.14 -20.81 22.04
N TYR A 302 -2.58 -19.55 22.13
CA TYR A 302 -3.57 -18.95 21.23
C TYR A 302 -2.94 -18.11 20.11
N MET A 303 -1.68 -17.73 20.28
CA MET A 303 -0.92 -16.97 19.30
C MET A 303 -0.32 -17.88 18.23
N ASN A 304 -0.20 -17.34 17.02
CA ASN A 304 0.41 -17.98 15.86
C ASN A 304 0.98 -16.89 14.94
N GLU A 305 1.61 -17.28 13.83
CA GLU A 305 2.20 -16.37 12.84
C GLU A 305 1.21 -15.37 12.22
N ASP A 306 -0.10 -15.65 12.26
CA ASP A 306 -1.15 -14.76 11.75
C ASP A 306 -1.63 -13.70 12.76
N THR A 307 -1.15 -13.76 14.01
CA THR A 307 -1.56 -12.84 15.07
C THR A 307 -0.59 -11.68 15.14
N VAL A 308 -1.07 -10.43 14.97
CA VAL A 308 -0.17 -9.26 15.00
C VAL A 308 0.51 -9.11 16.36
N PHE A 309 -0.25 -9.14 17.46
CA PHE A 309 0.32 -9.12 18.81
C PHE A 309 -0.61 -9.75 19.86
N GLY A 310 -0.06 -10.01 21.04
CA GLY A 310 -0.78 -10.55 22.20
C GLY A 310 -0.83 -9.54 23.33
N PHE A 311 -1.73 -9.72 24.28
CA PHE A 311 -1.68 -8.96 25.51
C PHE A 311 -2.17 -9.74 26.74
N THR A 312 -1.66 -9.33 27.90
CA THR A 312 -2.09 -9.82 29.20
C THR A 312 -2.58 -8.67 30.05
N ILE A 313 -3.67 -8.89 30.79
CA ILE A 313 -4.16 -7.95 31.80
C ILE A 313 -4.12 -8.65 33.16
N VAL A 314 -3.26 -8.18 34.07
CA VAL A 314 -3.16 -8.70 35.43
C VAL A 314 -4.01 -7.86 36.37
N ILE A 315 -4.93 -8.48 37.09
CA ILE A 315 -5.75 -7.81 38.11
C ILE A 315 -5.06 -7.96 39.46
N ASN A 316 -4.62 -6.85 40.05
CA ASN A 316 -3.94 -6.84 41.35
C ASN A 316 -4.78 -6.13 42.41
N ARG A 317 -5.13 -6.87 43.48
CA ARG A 317 -5.89 -6.33 44.63
C ARG A 317 -5.15 -6.33 45.96
N ALA A 318 -3.97 -6.95 46.06
CA ALA A 318 -3.35 -7.23 47.36
C ALA A 318 -1.84 -6.93 47.45
N THR A 319 -1.14 -6.81 46.34
CA THR A 319 0.33 -6.73 46.31
C THR A 319 0.79 -5.34 45.90
N ASN A 320 1.98 -4.90 46.34
CA ASN A 320 2.53 -3.63 45.86
C ASN A 320 2.80 -3.71 44.34
N ILE A 321 2.47 -2.65 43.60
CA ILE A 321 2.59 -2.64 42.14
C ILE A 321 4.02 -2.93 41.64
N CYS A 322 5.05 -2.44 42.34
CA CYS A 322 6.44 -2.67 41.96
C CYS A 322 6.80 -4.16 42.08
N GLU A 323 6.33 -4.82 43.14
CA GLU A 323 6.53 -6.25 43.36
C GLU A 323 5.78 -7.10 42.33
N VAL A 324 4.57 -6.69 41.93
CA VAL A 324 3.82 -7.33 40.85
C VAL A 324 4.60 -7.26 39.53
N ILE A 325 5.10 -6.08 39.16
CA ILE A 325 5.87 -5.88 37.92
C ILE A 325 7.16 -6.71 37.94
N GLU A 326 7.92 -6.67 39.03
CA GLU A 326 9.19 -7.39 39.15
C GLU A 326 8.97 -8.90 39.01
N ASN A 327 8.00 -9.46 39.74
CA ASN A 327 7.74 -10.90 39.72
C ASN A 327 7.11 -11.35 38.41
N ARG A 328 6.23 -10.54 37.79
CA ARG A 328 5.68 -10.82 36.46
C ARG A 328 6.79 -10.90 35.43
N ASN A 329 7.70 -9.93 35.43
CA ASN A 329 8.82 -9.88 34.49
C ASN A 329 9.79 -11.06 34.69
N LYS A 330 10.03 -11.49 35.94
CA LYS A 330 10.77 -12.73 36.22
C LYS A 330 10.09 -13.97 35.64
N ILE A 331 8.76 -14.06 35.72
CA ILE A 331 8.01 -15.17 35.12
C ILE A 331 8.16 -15.17 33.59
N ILE A 332 8.00 -14.00 32.95
CA ILE A 332 8.15 -13.86 31.48
C ILE A 332 9.52 -14.37 31.03
N LEU A 333 10.60 -13.87 31.62
CA LEU A 333 11.97 -14.19 31.22
C LEU A 333 12.37 -15.66 31.46
N ASN A 334 11.74 -16.30 32.45
CA ASN A 334 12.06 -17.68 32.83
C ASN A 334 11.01 -18.70 32.38
N TYR A 335 10.00 -18.29 31.61
CA TYR A 335 8.91 -19.15 31.21
C TYR A 335 9.40 -20.35 30.40
N LYS A 336 8.96 -21.55 30.78
CA LYS A 336 9.27 -22.81 30.08
C LYS A 336 8.02 -23.67 30.01
N HIS A 337 7.72 -24.20 28.82
CA HIS A 337 6.65 -25.17 28.65
C HIS A 337 7.25 -26.57 28.50
N ASP A 338 6.87 -27.53 29.35
CA ASP A 338 7.42 -28.89 29.38
C ASP A 338 8.97 -28.94 29.40
N ASN A 339 9.60 -28.04 30.15
CA ASN A 339 11.07 -27.84 30.20
C ASN A 339 11.73 -27.47 28.86
N LYS A 340 10.94 -27.17 27.83
CA LYS A 340 11.41 -26.68 26.54
C LYS A 340 11.21 -25.17 26.44
N ASN A 341 12.17 -24.50 25.83
CA ASN A 341 12.16 -23.04 25.64
C ASN A 341 11.69 -22.69 24.22
N ASN A 342 10.52 -23.21 23.82
CA ASN A 342 10.02 -23.04 22.45
C ASN A 342 9.58 -21.59 22.17
N PHE A 343 9.18 -20.83 23.20
CA PHE A 343 8.74 -19.44 23.11
C PHE A 343 9.75 -18.49 23.76
N LYS A 344 11.03 -18.65 23.40
CA LYS A 344 12.12 -17.89 24.02
C LYS A 344 11.87 -16.38 23.87
N VAL A 345 12.02 -15.67 25.00
CA VAL A 345 11.97 -14.21 25.06
C VAL A 345 13.29 -13.63 24.57
N LEU A 346 13.21 -12.73 23.58
CA LEU A 346 14.33 -12.01 22.99
C LEU A 346 14.54 -10.65 23.65
N GLU A 347 13.45 -9.95 23.95
CA GLU A 347 13.46 -8.63 24.57
C GLU A 347 12.32 -8.52 25.60
N LEU A 348 12.55 -7.74 26.67
CA LEU A 348 11.52 -7.28 27.58
C LEU A 348 11.83 -5.84 27.98
N LYS A 349 10.95 -4.90 27.64
CA LYS A 349 11.13 -3.47 27.95
C LYS A 349 9.82 -2.83 28.41
N GLU A 350 9.93 -1.74 29.15
CA GLU A 350 8.79 -0.89 29.45
C GLU A 350 8.40 -0.11 28.19
N VAL A 351 7.10 0.11 28.00
CA VAL A 351 6.58 0.82 26.83
C VAL A 351 6.58 2.32 27.11
N ASP A 352 7.18 3.08 26.20
CA ASP A 352 7.25 4.53 26.32
C ASP A 352 5.85 5.15 26.43
N ASN A 353 5.71 6.15 27.30
CA ASN A 353 4.46 6.89 27.55
C ASN A 353 3.29 6.06 28.13
N LEU A 354 3.51 4.80 28.54
CA LEU A 354 2.50 3.96 29.22
C LEU A 354 3.04 3.44 30.57
N ASN A 355 2.56 4.04 31.66
CA ASN A 355 3.03 3.71 33.00
C ASN A 355 2.81 2.23 33.36
N ASN A 356 3.89 1.53 33.72
CA ASN A 356 3.87 0.13 34.18
C ASN A 356 3.45 -0.90 33.11
N VAL A 357 3.39 -0.51 31.83
CA VAL A 357 3.11 -1.42 30.72
C VAL A 357 4.44 -1.89 30.14
N TYR A 358 4.62 -3.21 30.02
CA TYR A 358 5.83 -3.80 29.45
C TYR A 358 5.50 -4.55 28.18
N MET A 359 6.43 -4.61 27.23
CA MET A 359 6.34 -5.41 26.03
C MET A 359 7.45 -6.45 26.03
N SER A 360 7.09 -7.73 25.83
CA SER A 360 8.03 -8.78 25.49
C SER A 360 8.03 -9.06 24.00
N VAL A 361 9.18 -9.45 23.47
CA VAL A 361 9.33 -9.98 22.11
C VAL A 361 9.73 -11.44 22.23
N ASN A 362 8.97 -12.32 21.59
CA ASN A 362 9.08 -13.76 21.70
C ASN A 362 9.31 -14.38 20.32
N MET A 363 10.10 -15.45 20.23
CA MET A 363 10.15 -16.27 19.02
C MET A 363 8.88 -17.11 18.87
N ILE A 364 8.40 -17.24 17.63
CA ILE A 364 7.33 -18.16 17.27
C ILE A 364 7.94 -19.55 16.94
N PRO A 365 7.48 -20.64 17.57
CA PRO A 365 8.01 -21.99 17.31
C PRO A 365 7.82 -22.48 15.86
N GLU A 366 6.72 -22.06 15.22
CA GLU A 366 6.33 -22.46 13.87
C GLU A 366 7.19 -21.81 12.79
N ASN A 367 7.65 -20.58 13.02
CA ASN A 367 8.51 -19.83 12.11
C ASN A 367 9.55 -18.99 12.88
N LEU A 368 10.80 -19.43 12.83
CA LEU A 368 11.91 -18.80 13.56
C LEU A 368 12.33 -17.43 13.00
N GLU A 369 11.81 -17.03 11.83
CA GLU A 369 12.02 -15.70 11.25
C GLU A 369 10.94 -14.70 11.70
N VAL A 370 9.89 -15.16 12.39
CA VAL A 370 8.78 -14.33 12.85
C VAL A 370 8.84 -14.15 14.36
N GLU A 371 8.85 -12.89 14.77
CA GLU A 371 8.79 -12.47 16.16
C GLU A 371 7.36 -12.06 16.54
N CYS A 372 7.00 -12.31 17.79
CA CYS A 372 5.70 -12.02 18.34
C CYS A 372 5.83 -11.06 19.52
N LYS A 373 5.10 -9.94 19.46
CA LYS A 373 5.05 -8.96 20.56
C LYS A 373 3.92 -9.28 21.53
N ILE A 374 4.19 -9.16 22.83
CA ILE A 374 3.17 -9.32 23.88
C ILE A 374 3.21 -8.13 24.83
N TYR A 375 2.07 -7.47 25.02
CA TYR A 375 1.93 -6.33 25.93
C TYR A 375 1.35 -6.75 27.29
N HIS A 376 1.94 -6.27 28.36
CA HIS A 376 1.66 -6.68 29.73
C HIS A 376 1.12 -5.52 30.55
N PHE A 377 -0.19 -5.50 30.77
CA PHE A 377 -0.90 -4.49 31.54
C PHE A 377 -1.19 -4.96 32.97
N VAL A 378 -1.38 -4.00 33.88
CA VAL A 378 -1.79 -4.26 35.27
C VAL A 378 -2.92 -3.33 35.67
N ILE A 379 -4.04 -3.91 36.10
CA ILE A 379 -5.11 -3.20 36.80
C ILE A 379 -4.81 -3.25 38.29
N ASN A 380 -4.40 -2.10 38.86
CA ASN A 380 -3.99 -2.04 40.26
C ASN A 380 -5.07 -1.43 41.18
N ALA A 381 -5.87 -2.28 41.82
CA ALA A 381 -6.82 -1.89 42.86
C ALA A 381 -6.18 -1.73 44.25
N TYR A 382 -4.97 -2.26 44.46
CA TYR A 382 -4.28 -2.16 45.75
C TYR A 382 -3.69 -0.75 45.98
N ARG A 383 -4.38 0.08 46.78
CA ARG A 383 -3.98 1.44 47.16
C ARG A 383 -4.20 1.70 48.67
N PRO A 384 -3.51 0.98 49.57
CA PRO A 384 -3.81 1.02 51.00
C PRO A 384 -3.65 2.41 51.62
N GLU A 385 -2.66 3.20 51.21
CA GLU A 385 -2.41 4.54 51.73
C GLU A 385 -3.50 5.53 51.33
N ARG A 386 -3.99 5.46 50.08
CA ARG A 386 -5.11 6.31 49.61
C ARG A 386 -6.41 5.95 50.32
N LYS A 387 -6.66 4.66 50.60
CA LYS A 387 -7.81 4.23 51.39
C LYS A 387 -7.75 4.79 52.82
N GLN A 388 -6.58 4.67 53.44
CA GLN A 388 -6.36 5.22 54.78
C GLN A 388 -6.62 6.72 54.81
N MET A 389 -6.07 7.49 53.87
CA MET A 389 -6.31 8.92 53.76
C MET A 389 -7.78 9.28 53.50
N ALA A 390 -8.47 8.56 52.60
CA ALA A 390 -9.90 8.78 52.32
C ALA A 390 -10.78 8.49 53.54
N SER A 391 -10.40 7.50 54.37
CA SER A 391 -11.12 7.22 55.63
C SER A 391 -10.94 8.32 56.67
N VAL A 392 -9.76 8.96 56.74
CA VAL A 392 -9.46 10.05 57.69
C VAL A 392 -10.17 11.36 57.33
N VAL A 393 -10.41 11.63 56.04
CA VAL A 393 -11.09 12.86 55.58
C VAL A 393 -12.62 12.76 55.69
N ARG A 394 -13.18 11.54 55.71
CA ARG A 394 -14.63 11.29 55.79
C ARG A 394 -15.12 10.92 57.19
N SER A 395 -14.22 10.76 58.15
CA SER A 395 -14.48 10.71 59.59
C SER A 395 -14.46 12.11 60.18
#